data_AF-A0A941UMA7-F1
#
_entry.id   AF-A0A941UMA7-F1
#
_cell.length_a   1.000
_cell.length_b   1.000
_cell.length_c   1.000
_cell.angle_alpha   90.00
_cell.angle_beta   90.00
_cell.angle_gamma   90.00
#
_symmetry.space_group_name_H-M   'P 1'
#
loop_
_entity.id
_entity.type
_entity.pdbx_description
1 polymer ?
#
loop_
_entity_poly.entity_id
_entity_poly.type
_entity_poly.pdbx_seq_one_letter_code
_entity_poly.pdbx_strand_id
1 'polypeptide(L)' 'MASEEIAEQLKAVLDECARLREENKNLKSLLCIQEEKPDAPLVEGLSQEDKVILFRSLFRGREDVYPIR' A
#
# COMPACT_ATOMS: atom_id res chain seq x y z
N MET A 1 25.78 -28.23 -7.22
CA MET A 1 24.60 -28.88 -6.59
C MET A 1 23.82 -27.88 -5.74
N ALA A 2 24.15 -27.63 -4.46
CA ALA A 2 23.33 -26.75 -3.60
C ALA A 2 23.21 -25.29 -4.07
N SER A 3 24.27 -24.69 -4.65
CA SER A 3 24.20 -23.32 -5.17
C SER A 3 23.35 -23.18 -6.43
N GLU A 4 23.22 -24.27 -7.19
CA GLU A 4 22.51 -24.32 -8.47
C GLU A 4 21.01 -24.47 -8.23
N GLU A 5 20.64 -25.31 -7.26
CA GLU A 5 19.27 -25.44 -6.75
C GLU A 5 18.74 -24.13 -6.15
N ILE A 6 19.58 -23.40 -5.40
CA ILE A 6 19.22 -22.06 -4.88
C ILE A 6 19.01 -21.06 -6.03
N ALA A 7 19.85 -21.11 -7.08
CA ALA A 7 19.71 -20.22 -8.22
C ALA A 7 18.42 -20.51 -9.01
N GLU A 8 18.05 -21.78 -9.16
CA GLU A 8 16.78 -22.18 -9.79
C GLU A 8 15.57 -21.72 -8.97
N GLN A 9 15.60 -21.89 -7.65
CA GLN A 9 14.54 -21.40 -6.76
C GLN A 9 14.42 -19.88 -6.81
N LEU A 10 15.54 -19.15 -6.82
CA LEU A 10 15.53 -17.70 -6.93
C LEU A 10 14.89 -17.26 -8.25
N LYS A 11 15.25 -17.90 -9.36
CA LYS A 11 14.65 -17.62 -10.66
C LYS A 11 13.13 -17.86 -10.65
N ALA A 12 12.70 -19.01 -10.13
CA ALA A 12 11.27 -19.33 -10.04
C ALA A 12 10.49 -18.31 -9.21
N VAL A 13 11.06 -17.87 -8.08
CA VAL A 13 10.45 -16.83 -7.23
C VAL A 13 10.37 -15.48 -7.95
N LEU A 14 11.42 -15.09 -8.69
CA LEU A 14 11.42 -13.85 -9.46
C LEU A 14 10.39 -13.86 -10.59
N ASP A 15 10.28 -14.97 -11.32
CA ASP A 15 9.29 -15.13 -12.39
C ASP A 15 7.87 -15.06 -11.82
N GLU A 16 7.60 -15.72 -10.69
CA GLU A 16 6.31 -15.66 -10.02
C GLU A 16 6.00 -14.24 -9.47
N CYS A 17 7.01 -13.55 -8.93
CA CYS A 17 6.86 -12.15 -8.51
C CYS A 17 6.50 -11.24 -9.68
N ALA A 18 7.08 -11.45 -10.87
CA ALA A 18 6.74 -10.69 -12.07
C ALA A 18 5.27 -10.92 -12.47
N ARG A 19 4.84 -12.19 -12.51
CA ARG A 19 3.46 -12.58 -12.82
C ARG A 19 2.45 -11.96 -11.85
N LEU A 20 2.70 -12.07 -10.54
CA LEU A 20 1.83 -11.52 -9.50
C LEU A 20 1.74 -9.99 -9.55
N ARG A 21 2.83 -9.30 -9.92
CA ARG A 21 2.82 -7.83 -10.09
C ARG A 21 1.96 -7.40 -11.28
N GLU A 22 2.05 -8.12 -12.38
CA GLU A 22 1.21 -7.87 -13.56
C GLU A 22 -0.26 -8.14 -13.27
N GLU A 23 -0.57 -9.26 -12.61
CA GLU A 23 -1.94 -9.59 -12.21
C GLU A 23 -2.51 -8.55 -11.23
N ASN A 24 -1.73 -8.12 -10.24
CA ASN A 24 -2.13 -7.04 -9.34
C ASN A 24 -2.40 -5.73 -10.07
N LYS A 25 -1.58 -5.37 -11.06
CA LYS A 25 -1.82 -4.18 -11.88
C LYS A 25 -3.15 -4.27 -12.62
N ASN A 26 -3.45 -5.44 -13.20
CA ASN A 26 -4.70 -5.68 -13.90
C ASN A 26 -5.91 -5.63 -12.96
N LEU A 27 -5.80 -6.25 -11.78
CA LEU A 27 -6.84 -6.23 -10.75
C LEU A 27 -7.09 -4.81 -10.23
N LYS A 28 -6.02 -4.04 -9.96
CA LYS A 28 -6.14 -2.64 -9.54
C LYS A 28 -6.84 -1.79 -10.60
N SER A 29 -6.49 -1.99 -11.88
CA SER A 29 -7.17 -1.33 -13.00
C SER A 29 -8.65 -1.68 -13.06
N LEU A 30 -8.99 -2.97 -12.95
CA LEU A 30 -10.37 -3.46 -12.99
C LEU A 30 -11.23 -2.92 -11.84
N LEU A 31 -10.64 -2.79 -10.66
CA LEU A 31 -11.32 -2.32 -9.45
C LEU A 31 -11.27 -0.78 -9.30
N CYS A 32 -10.70 -0.06 -10.26
CA CYS A 32 -10.43 1.38 -10.17
C CYS A 32 -9.68 1.79 -8.89
N ILE A 33 -8.84 0.89 -8.36
CA ILE A 33 -7.97 1.19 -7.22
C ILE A 33 -6.81 2.00 -7.78
N GLN A 34 -6.72 3.26 -7.38
CA GLN A 34 -5.56 4.09 -7.71
C GLN A 34 -4.31 3.36 -7.19
N GLU A 35 -3.28 3.24 -8.02
CA GLU A 35 -2.00 2.74 -7.52
C GLU A 35 -1.57 3.68 -6.38
N GLU A 36 -1.60 3.18 -5.14
CA GLU A 36 -0.97 3.86 -4.02
C GLU A 36 0.52 3.90 -4.31
N LYS A 37 0.95 4.98 -4.98
CA LYS A 37 2.34 5.37 -5.00
C LYS A 37 2.71 5.58 -3.53
N PRO A 38 3.79 4.96 -3.01
CA PRO A 38 4.25 5.25 -1.66
C PRO A 38 4.65 6.72 -1.45
N ASP A 39 4.58 7.56 -2.48
CA ASP A 39 4.70 9.02 -2.40
C ASP A 39 3.41 9.68 -1.88
N ALA A 40 2.73 9.09 -0.89
CA ALA A 40 2.16 10.01 0.09
C ALA A 40 3.38 10.78 0.60
N PRO A 41 3.45 12.12 0.46
CA PRO A 41 4.48 12.85 1.17
C PRO A 41 4.31 12.37 2.61
N LEU A 42 5.36 11.77 3.18
CA LEU A 42 5.47 11.78 4.62
C LEU A 42 5.24 13.24 4.95
N VAL A 43 4.06 13.59 5.50
CA VAL A 43 3.72 14.99 5.72
C VAL A 43 4.46 15.41 6.99
N GLU A 44 5.79 15.37 6.88
CA GLU A 44 6.78 15.89 7.79
C GLU A 44 6.68 17.40 7.67
N GLY A 45 5.68 17.96 8.34
CA GLY A 45 5.41 19.39 8.29
C GLY A 45 4.01 19.82 8.73
N LEU A 46 3.04 18.90 8.87
CA LEU A 46 1.73 19.30 9.39
C LEU A 46 1.82 19.61 10.87
N SER A 47 1.27 20.77 11.26
CA SER A 47 0.99 21.05 12.66
C SER A 47 0.10 19.96 13.24
N GLN A 48 0.10 19.83 14.57
CA GLN A 48 -0.82 18.93 15.27
C GLN A 48 -2.27 19.27 14.91
N GLU A 49 -2.64 20.55 14.83
CA GLU A 49 -3.95 21.00 14.36
C GLU A 49 -4.28 20.52 12.94
N ASP A 50 -3.35 20.63 12.00
CA ASP A 50 -3.58 20.22 10.61
C ASP A 50 -3.77 18.71 10.50
N LYS A 51 -3.01 17.93 11.29
CA LYS A 51 -3.20 16.47 11.39
C LYS A 51 -4.59 16.13 11.93
N VAL A 52 -5.06 16.86 12.94
CA VAL A 52 -6.41 16.68 13.51
C VAL A 52 -7.50 17.05 12.51
N ILE A 53 -7.33 18.15 11.76
CA ILE A 53 -8.29 18.57 10.72
C ILE A 53 -8.36 17.53 9.60
N LEU A 54 -7.20 17.05 9.12
CA LEU A 54 -7.12 16.02 8.09
C LEU A 54 -7.82 14.74 8.54
N PHE A 55 -7.50 14.26 9.75
CA PHE A 55 -8.13 13.08 10.33
C PHE A 55 -9.66 13.23 10.41
N ARG A 56 -10.17 14.35 10.94
CA ARG A 56 -11.62 14.62 11.03
C ARG A 56 -12.29 14.71 9.67
N SER A 57 -11.60 15.24 8.66
CA SER A 57 -12.09 15.32 7.29
C SER A 57 -12.27 13.93 6.67
N LEU A 58 -11.27 13.05 6.82
CA LEU A 58 -11.27 11.69 6.28
C LEU A 58 -12.40 10.83 6.86
N PHE A 59 -12.68 10.99 8.16
CA PHE A 59 -13.71 10.22 8.86
C PHE A 59 -14.96 11.04 9.18
N ARG A 60 -15.29 12.03 8.34
CA ARG A 60 -16.51 12.83 8.52
C ARG A 60 -17.75 11.92 8.53
N GLY A 61 -18.54 11.99 9.60
CA GLY A 61 -19.77 11.20 9.75
C GLY A 61 -19.58 9.79 10.32
N ARG A 62 -18.34 9.40 10.66
CA ARG A 62 -18.05 8.14 11.38
C ARG A 62 -17.75 8.40 12.84
N GLU A 63 -18.71 8.09 13.71
CA GLU A 63 -18.56 8.30 15.16
C GLU A 63 -17.75 7.18 15.84
N ASP A 64 -17.66 6.02 15.19
CA ASP A 64 -17.00 4.80 15.70
C ASP A 64 -15.46 4.89 15.71
N VAL A 65 -14.88 5.86 15.01
CA VAL A 65 -13.43 6.05 14.92
C VAL A 65 -12.88 7.03 15.95
N TYR A 66 -13.75 7.73 16.69
CA TYR A 66 -13.32 8.68 17.71
C TYR A 66 -13.28 8.00 19.08
N PRO A 67 -12.29 8.33 19.93
CA PRO A 67 -12.25 7.80 21.29
C PRO A 67 -13.52 8.19 22.04
N ILE A 68 -14.17 7.20 22.66
CA ILE A 68 -15.22 7.44 23.65
C ILE A 68 -14.52 7.87 24.94
N ARG A 69 -14.96 8.99 25.50
CA ARG A 69 -14.38 9.56 26.74
C ARG A 69 -14.66 8.71 27.95
#